data_AF-A0A933MVI9-F1
#
_entry.id   AF-A0A933MVI9-F1
#
_cell.length_a   1.000
_cell.length_b   1.000
_cell.length_c   1.000
_cell.angle_alpha   90.00
_cell.angle_beta   90.00
_cell.angle_gamma   90.00
#
_symmetry.space_group_name_H-M   'P 1'
#
loop_
_entity.id
_entity.type
_entity.pdbx_description
1 polymer ?
#
loop_
_entity_poly.entity_id
_entity_poly.type
_entity_poly.pdbx_seq_one_letter_code
_entity_poly.pdbx_strand_id
1 'polypeptide(L)'
;MFITKYNKIIFFSLIFVLSFLIVAQAGLALDPRTMDGLNTTAQGGFGEDITKSETDLPTLIGRIVGVGLSLLGVVFFVIIVYAGISWIMAMGKEEKINQAKEMIIGAILGLIVVLAAYAITHLVGGIFTSPK
;
A
#
# COMPACT_ATOMS: atom_id res chain seq x y z
N MET A 1 -19.15 30.53 -8.58
CA MET A 1 -18.93 29.55 -9.67
C MET A 1 -17.76 28.58 -9.44
N PHE A 2 -16.90 28.75 -8.41
CA PHE A 2 -15.75 27.86 -8.17
C PHE A 2 -16.02 26.61 -7.30
N ILE A 3 -17.04 26.65 -6.44
CA ILE A 3 -17.38 25.55 -5.50
C ILE A 3 -17.90 24.30 -6.24
N THR A 4 -18.58 24.47 -7.37
CA THR A 4 -19.11 23.34 -8.17
C THR A 4 -18.01 22.57 -8.90
N LYS A 5 -16.83 23.18 -9.14
CA LYS A 5 -15.71 22.56 -9.87
C LYS A 5 -14.95 21.54 -9.01
N TYR A 6 -14.76 21.84 -7.73
CA TYR A 6 -14.08 20.94 -6.78
C TYR A 6 -14.97 19.78 -6.32
N ASN A 7 -16.29 20.02 -6.18
CA ASN A 7 -17.22 18.93 -5.85
C ASN A 7 -17.24 17.82 -6.91
N LYS A 8 -17.06 18.17 -8.19
CA LYS A 8 -16.90 17.18 -9.28
C LYS A 8 -15.63 16.35 -9.18
N ILE A 9 -14.51 16.94 -8.75
CA ILE A 9 -13.22 16.23 -8.60
C ILE A 9 -13.25 15.31 -7.38
N ILE A 10 -13.81 15.77 -6.26
CA ILE A 10 -13.99 14.97 -5.04
C ILE A 10 -14.93 13.80 -5.31
N PHE A 11 -16.04 14.05 -6.02
CA PHE A 11 -16.97 13.00 -6.41
C PHE A 11 -16.34 11.97 -7.36
N PHE A 12 -15.51 12.41 -8.33
CA PHE A 12 -14.80 11.51 -9.23
C PHE A 12 -13.72 10.69 -8.51
N SER A 13 -13.00 11.29 -7.55
CA SER A 13 -12.06 10.59 -6.69
C SER A 13 -12.76 9.58 -5.77
N LEU A 14 -13.92 9.92 -5.21
CA LEU A 14 -14.73 9.01 -4.39
C LEU A 14 -15.21 7.81 -5.21
N ILE A 15 -15.65 8.03 -6.46
CA ILE A 15 -16.06 6.96 -7.38
C ILE A 15 -14.88 6.10 -7.83
N PHE A 16 -13.70 6.68 -7.99
CA PHE A 16 -12.47 5.94 -8.29
C PHE A 16 -12.06 5.05 -7.11
N VAL A 17 -12.11 5.58 -5.89
CA VAL A 17 -11.86 4.82 -4.65
C VAL A 17 -12.92 3.73 -4.44
N LEU A 18 -14.19 4.01 -4.72
CA LEU A 18 -15.27 3.02 -4.59
C LEU A 18 -15.19 1.94 -5.68
N SER A 19 -14.81 2.30 -6.90
CA SER A 19 -14.51 1.34 -7.98
C SER A 19 -13.29 0.49 -7.66
N PHE A 20 -12.26 1.07 -7.06
CA PHE A 20 -11.09 0.35 -6.57
C PHE A 20 -11.46 -0.61 -5.44
N LEU A 21 -12.39 -0.23 -4.56
CA LEU A 21 -12.94 -1.08 -3.51
C LEU A 21 -13.77 -2.25 -4.07
N ILE A 22 -14.49 -2.06 -5.18
CA ILE A 22 -15.29 -3.10 -5.84
C ILE A 22 -14.38 -4.06 -6.64
N VAL A 23 -13.37 -3.55 -7.34
CA VAL A 23 -12.38 -4.37 -8.05
C VAL A 23 -11.51 -5.18 -7.07
N ALA A 24 -11.21 -4.63 -5.89
CA ALA A 24 -10.56 -5.36 -4.80
C ALA A 24 -11.40 -6.57 -4.33
N GLN A 25 -12.72 -6.52 -4.46
CA GLN A 25 -13.63 -7.60 -4.11
C GLN A 25 -13.85 -8.61 -5.26
N ALA A 26 -13.69 -8.17 -6.52
CA ALA A 26 -13.81 -9.03 -7.70
C ALA A 26 -12.67 -10.05 -7.84
N GLY A 27 -11.55 -9.82 -7.16
CA GLY A 27 -10.47 -10.78 -7.01
C GLY A 27 -10.74 -11.93 -6.02
N LEU A 28 -12.01 -12.21 -5.70
CA LEU A 28 -12.45 -13.38 -4.94
C LEU A 28 -13.38 -14.32 -5.73
N ALA A 29 -13.70 -14.03 -7.01
CA ALA A 29 -14.84 -14.68 -7.67
C ALA A 29 -14.55 -15.50 -8.93
N LEU A 30 -13.34 -15.56 -9.51
CA LEU A 30 -13.11 -16.33 -10.75
C LEU A 30 -11.73 -17.01 -10.77
N ASP A 31 -11.77 -18.35 -10.75
CA ASP A 31 -10.71 -19.33 -11.03
C ASP A 31 -9.58 -19.48 -9.97
N PRO A 32 -9.40 -20.67 -9.33
CA PRO A 32 -8.43 -20.92 -8.23
C PRO A 32 -6.94 -20.72 -8.52
N ARG A 33 -6.55 -20.20 -9.70
CA ARG A 33 -5.14 -20.08 -10.13
C ARG A 33 -4.68 -18.66 -10.46
N THR A 34 -5.60 -17.72 -10.62
CA THR A 34 -5.31 -16.26 -10.73
C THR A 34 -5.53 -15.52 -9.43
N MET A 35 -6.21 -16.15 -8.46
CA MET A 35 -6.45 -15.65 -7.11
C MET A 35 -5.19 -15.65 -6.23
N ASP A 36 -4.13 -16.38 -6.61
CA ASP A 36 -2.98 -16.63 -5.74
C ASP A 36 -2.19 -15.35 -5.43
N GLY A 37 -2.01 -14.44 -6.38
CA GLY A 37 -1.29 -13.18 -6.13
C GLY A 37 -2.05 -12.20 -5.21
N LEU A 38 -3.37 -12.10 -5.39
CA LEU A 38 -4.20 -11.22 -4.57
C LEU A 38 -4.51 -11.85 -3.20
N ASN A 39 -4.71 -13.16 -3.15
CA ASN A 39 -4.87 -13.91 -1.90
C ASN A 39 -3.55 -13.98 -1.13
N THR A 40 -2.38 -14.08 -1.76
CA THR A 40 -1.08 -13.97 -1.05
C THR A 40 -0.86 -12.56 -0.49
N THR A 41 -1.29 -11.52 -1.22
CA THR A 41 -1.21 -10.13 -0.74
C THR A 41 -2.27 -9.86 0.35
N ALA A 42 -3.46 -10.45 0.25
CA ALA A 42 -4.53 -10.33 1.22
C ALA A 42 -4.30 -11.22 2.46
N GLN A 43 -3.64 -12.37 2.33
CA GLN A 43 -3.27 -13.24 3.45
C GLN A 43 -2.03 -12.69 4.16
N GLY A 44 -1.02 -12.24 3.40
CA GLY A 44 0.16 -11.57 3.95
C GLY A 44 -0.13 -10.18 4.55
N GLY A 45 -1.22 -9.51 4.14
CA GLY A 45 -1.58 -8.16 4.61
C GLY A 45 -2.83 -8.07 5.50
N PHE A 46 -3.82 -8.96 5.35
CA PHE A 46 -5.13 -8.84 6.03
C PHE A 46 -5.69 -10.17 6.56
N GLY A 47 -5.04 -11.32 6.34
CA GLY A 47 -5.72 -12.60 6.47
C GLY A 47 -4.83 -13.82 6.57
N GLU A 48 -3.87 -13.84 7.50
CA GLU A 48 -3.45 -15.14 8.04
C GLU A 48 -4.54 -15.58 9.03
N ASP A 49 -4.98 -16.83 8.98
CA ASP A 49 -6.09 -17.40 9.75
C ASP A 49 -6.17 -16.86 11.20
N ILE A 50 -7.35 -16.36 11.61
CA ILE A 50 -7.66 -16.02 13.02
C ILE A 50 -7.67 -17.29 13.90
N THR A 51 -7.56 -18.49 13.31
CA THR A 51 -7.92 -19.75 13.96
C THR A 51 -6.79 -20.78 14.09
N LYS A 52 -5.56 -20.52 13.62
CA LYS A 52 -4.42 -21.40 13.94
C LYS A 52 -3.73 -20.90 15.20
N SER A 53 -4.31 -21.30 16.33
CA SER A 53 -3.65 -21.32 17.63
C SER A 53 -2.50 -22.33 17.64
N GLU A 54 -1.41 -22.02 16.94
CA GLU A 54 -0.09 -22.51 17.33
C GLU A 54 0.81 -21.29 17.47
N THR A 55 1.21 -21.05 18.72
CA THR A 55 1.79 -19.83 19.26
C THR A 55 3.25 -19.67 18.82
N ASP A 56 3.52 -19.61 17.52
CA ASP A 56 4.84 -19.25 17.04
C ASP A 56 4.95 -17.72 16.96
N LEU A 57 5.75 -17.16 17.87
CA LEU A 57 6.11 -15.73 17.90
C LEU A 57 6.46 -15.16 16.51
N PRO A 58 7.20 -15.87 15.63
CA PRO A 58 7.53 -15.37 14.29
C PRO A 58 6.30 -15.10 13.41
N THR A 59 5.28 -15.97 13.48
CA THR A 59 4.05 -15.86 12.66
C THR A 59 3.20 -14.67 13.09
N LEU A 60 3.07 -14.44 14.40
CA LEU A 60 2.36 -13.28 14.93
C LEU A 60 3.03 -11.96 14.53
N ILE A 61 4.37 -11.92 14.57
CA ILE A 61 5.15 -10.75 14.18
C ILE A 61 5.04 -10.50 12.67
N GLY A 62 5.17 -11.55 11.85
CA GLY A 62 5.00 -11.45 10.40
C GLY A 62 3.64 -10.88 10.00
N ARG A 63 2.57 -11.30 10.70
CA ARG A 63 1.22 -10.81 10.48
C ARG A 63 1.05 -9.33 10.82
N ILE A 64 1.56 -8.88 11.97
CA ILE A 64 1.49 -7.47 12.39
C ILE A 64 2.24 -6.57 11.39
N VAL A 65 3.43 -7.01 10.95
CA VAL A 65 4.23 -6.29 9.96
C VAL A 65 3.51 -6.23 8.62
N GLY A 66 2.93 -7.34 8.16
CA GLY A 66 2.18 -7.42 6.91
C GLY A 66 0.96 -6.49 6.87
N VAL A 67 0.18 -6.45 7.94
CA VAL A 67 -0.94 -5.51 8.09
C VAL A 67 -0.45 -4.07 8.08
N GLY A 68 0.63 -3.76 8.80
CA GLY A 68 1.25 -2.43 8.77
C GLY A 68 1.71 -2.03 7.37
N LEU A 69 2.40 -2.93 6.65
CA LEU A 69 2.90 -2.69 5.30
C LEU A 69 1.78 -2.41 4.29
N SER A 70 0.68 -3.14 4.36
CA SER A 70 -0.46 -2.96 3.45
C SER A 70 -1.08 -1.56 3.60
N LEU A 71 -1.27 -1.10 4.84
CA LEU A 71 -1.78 0.24 5.14
C LEU A 71 -0.78 1.33 4.72
N LEU A 72 0.51 1.13 5.03
CA LEU A 72 1.59 2.04 4.63
C LEU A 72 1.65 2.20 3.10
N GLY A 73 1.53 1.11 2.34
CA GLY A 73 1.52 1.15 0.87
C GLY A 73 0.43 2.06 0.30
N VAL A 74 -0.79 1.96 0.84
CA VAL A 74 -1.91 2.84 0.43
C VAL A 74 -1.65 4.29 0.82
N VAL A 75 -1.11 4.54 2.02
CA VAL A 75 -0.78 5.90 2.48
C VAL A 75 0.28 6.54 1.58
N PHE A 76 1.38 5.84 1.30
CA PHE A 76 2.43 6.33 0.41
C PHE A 76 1.89 6.58 -1.01
N PHE A 77 1.02 5.72 -1.51
CA PHE A 77 0.38 5.92 -2.82
C PHE A 77 -0.43 7.22 -2.86
N VAL A 78 -1.26 7.49 -1.84
CA VAL A 78 -2.06 8.73 -1.75
C VAL A 78 -1.15 9.97 -1.68
N ILE A 79 -0.06 9.91 -0.93
CA ILE A 79 0.91 11.01 -0.82
C ILE A 79 1.56 11.31 -2.18
N ILE A 80 1.99 10.27 -2.90
CA ILE A 80 2.60 10.43 -4.23
C ILE A 80 1.62 11.06 -5.21
N VAL A 81 0.36 10.61 -5.22
CA VAL A 81 -0.69 11.20 -6.07
C VAL A 81 -0.93 12.66 -5.71
N TYR A 82 -1.06 12.98 -4.41
CA TYR A 82 -1.25 14.36 -3.95
C TYR A 82 -0.08 15.26 -4.34
N ALA A 83 1.16 14.80 -4.12
CA ALA A 83 2.36 15.54 -4.49
C ALA A 83 2.47 15.72 -6.00
N GLY A 84 2.10 14.72 -6.81
CA GLY A 84 2.05 14.82 -8.27
C GLY A 84 1.06 15.86 -8.77
N ILE A 85 -0.14 15.92 -8.18
CA ILE A 85 -1.13 16.96 -8.52
C ILE A 85 -0.59 18.34 -8.10
N SER A 86 0.01 18.45 -6.90
CA SER A 86 0.63 19.69 -6.43
C SER A 86 1.76 20.17 -7.34
N TRP A 87 2.55 19.25 -7.90
CA TRP A 87 3.61 19.56 -8.83
C TRP A 87 3.07 20.18 -10.13
N ILE A 88 2.01 19.59 -10.70
CA ILE A 88 1.35 20.10 -11.91
C ILE A 88 0.65 21.45 -11.65
N MET A 89 0.07 21.62 -10.45
CA MET A 89 -0.61 22.86 -10.04
C MET A 89 0.34 23.99 -9.62
N ALA A 90 1.65 23.78 -9.62
CA ALA A 90 2.61 24.79 -9.19
C ALA A 90 2.64 26.06 -10.06
N MET A 91 2.03 26.03 -11.26
CA MET A 91 1.88 27.19 -12.17
C MET A 91 3.20 27.95 -12.41
N GLY A 92 4.33 27.22 -12.46
CA GLY A 92 5.66 27.80 -12.69
C GLY A 92 6.34 28.40 -11.46
N LYS A 93 5.74 28.33 -10.26
CA LYS A 93 6.42 28.73 -9.02
C LYS A 93 7.41 27.65 -8.60
N GLU A 94 8.71 27.95 -8.69
CA GLU A 94 9.80 27.03 -8.34
C GLU A 94 9.69 26.48 -6.92
N GLU A 95 9.27 27.29 -5.95
CA GLU A 95 9.08 26.88 -4.57
C GLU A 95 8.07 25.73 -4.42
N LYS A 96 6.94 25.82 -5.12
CA LYS A 96 5.89 24.78 -5.14
C LYS A 96 6.36 23.52 -5.87
N ILE A 97 7.19 23.68 -6.89
CA ILE A 97 7.79 22.56 -7.63
C ILE A 97 8.77 21.80 -6.73
N ASN A 98 9.66 22.51 -6.04
CA ASN A 98 10.65 21.91 -5.16
C ASN A 98 9.98 21.21 -3.98
N GLN A 99 8.99 21.84 -3.34
CA GLN A 99 8.22 21.23 -2.26
C GLN A 99 7.54 19.92 -2.69
N ALA A 100 6.93 19.89 -3.88
CA ALA A 100 6.29 18.68 -4.40
C ALA A 100 7.32 17.58 -4.70
N LYS A 101 8.48 17.94 -5.26
CA LYS A 101 9.57 16.98 -5.52
C LYS A 101 10.14 16.39 -4.22
N GLU A 102 10.36 17.22 -3.20
CA GLU A 102 10.82 16.75 -1.89
C GLU A 102 9.83 15.75 -1.27
N MET A 103 8.53 16.03 -1.39
CA MET A 103 7.48 15.13 -0.89
C MET A 103 7.47 13.78 -1.65
N ILE A 104 7.67 13.79 -2.97
CA ILE A 104 7.79 12.56 -3.77
C ILE A 104 9.04 11.77 -3.39
N ILE A 105 10.19 12.44 -3.29
CA ILE A 105 11.48 11.80 -2.93
C ILE A 105 11.38 11.20 -1.52
N GLY A 106 10.80 11.93 -0.56
CA GLY A 106 10.58 11.44 0.80
C GLY A 106 9.66 10.22 0.85
N ALA A 107 8.58 10.21 0.06
CA ALA A 107 7.68 9.06 -0.04
C ALA A 107 8.38 7.84 -0.66
N ILE A 108 9.20 8.04 -1.69
CA ILE A 108 9.97 6.95 -2.33
C ILE A 108 11.02 6.39 -1.36
N LEU A 109 11.78 7.25 -0.67
CA LEU A 109 12.78 6.80 0.32
C LEU A 109 12.13 6.02 1.46
N GLY A 110 10.97 6.48 1.96
CA GLY A 110 10.19 5.76 2.97
C GLY A 110 9.77 4.37 2.47
N LEU A 111 9.28 4.27 1.24
CA LEU A 111 8.89 2.99 0.65
C LEU A 111 10.08 2.04 0.49
N ILE A 112 11.24 2.54 0.03
CA ILE A 112 12.47 1.75 -0.11
C ILE A 112 12.89 1.17 1.23
N VAL A 113 12.87 1.96 2.30
CA VAL A 113 13.24 1.49 3.65
C VAL A 113 12.31 0.40 4.14
N VAL A 114 11.00 0.56 3.94
CA VAL A 114 10.00 -0.44 4.35
C VAL A 114 10.19 -1.76 3.58
N LEU A 115 10.42 -1.69 2.26
CA LEU A 115 10.68 -2.86 1.43
C LEU A 115 12.00 -3.54 1.82
N ALA A 116 13.05 -2.77 2.10
CA ALA A 116 14.34 -3.29 2.54
C ALA A 116 14.22 -3.99 3.91
N ALA A 117 13.48 -3.41 4.85
CA ALA A 117 13.23 -4.03 6.15
C ALA A 117 12.51 -5.38 6.00
N TYR A 118 11.45 -5.44 5.18
CA TYR A 118 10.73 -6.69 4.91
C TYR A 118 11.62 -7.76 4.26
N ALA A 119 12.42 -7.37 3.26
CA ALA A 119 13.36 -8.28 2.62
C ALA A 119 14.37 -8.85 3.62
N ILE A 120 14.93 -8.02 4.51
CA ILE A 120 15.85 -8.47 5.56
C ILE A 120 15.15 -9.43 6.53
N THR A 121 13.94 -9.10 7.00
CA THR A 121 13.18 -9.97 7.91
C THR A 121 12.92 -11.35 7.28
N HIS A 122 12.58 -11.40 6.00
CA HIS A 122 12.35 -12.65 5.28
C HIS A 122 13.64 -13.46 5.12
N LEU A 123 14.76 -12.83 4.80
CA LEU A 123 16.06 -13.50 4.70
C LEU A 123 16.49 -14.09 6.04
N VAL A 124 16.34 -13.33 7.11
CA VAL A 124 16.68 -13.78 8.47
C VAL A 124 15.77 -14.93 8.90
N GLY A 125 14.46 -14.83 8.70
CA GLY A 125 13.51 -15.93 8.98
C GLY A 125 13.79 -17.19 8.16
N GLY A 126 14.13 -17.04 6.89
CA GLY A 126 14.51 -18.14 5.98
C GLY A 126 15.75 -18.91 6.44
N ILE A 127 16.74 -18.22 7.01
CA ILE A 127 17.96 -18.84 7.54
C ILE A 127 17.66 -19.67 8.81
N PHE A 128 16.72 -19.22 9.65
CA PHE A 128 16.37 -19.90 10.91
C PHE A 128 15.39 -21.07 10.74
N THR A 129 14.57 -21.07 9.68
CA THR A 129 13.54 -22.11 9.44
C THR A 129 14.03 -23.33 8.66
N SER A 130 15.33 -23.46 8.38
CA SER A 130 15.87 -24.67 7.74
C SER A 130 15.82 -25.84 8.74
N PRO A 131 14.97 -26.87 8.56
CA PRO A 131 15.10 -28.10 9.33
C PRO A 131 16.41 -28.78 8.87
N LYS A 132 17.14 -29.38 9.81
CA LYS A 132 18.12 -30.40 9.43
C LYS A 132 17.43 -31.55 8.71
#